data_AF-A0A1H5UT06-F1
#
_entry.id   AF-A0A1H5UT06-F1
#
_cell.length_a   1.000
_cell.length_b   1.000
_cell.length_c   1.000
_cell.angle_alpha   90.00
_cell.angle_beta   90.00
_cell.angle_gamma   90.00
#
_symmetry.space_group_name_H-M   'P 1'
#
loop_
_entity.id
_entity.type
_entity.pdbx_description
1 polymer ?
#
loop_
_entity_poly.entity_id
_entity_poly.type
_entity_poly.pdbx_seq_one_letter_code
_entity_poly.pdbx_strand_id
1 'polypeptide(L)'
;MDAFTMLIMACVSGEPTCTASRISDMGFTTLESCESRIDDITKAMTRQFATRAELKGKQVTYDVSCLDKTQLWQKLGIAQSDI
;
A
#
# COMPACT_ATOMS: atom_id res chain seq x y z
N MET A 1 18.35 -13.53 0.08
CA MET A 1 16.92 -13.58 0.47
C MET A 1 16.23 -12.51 -0.32
N ASP A 2 15.19 -12.87 -1.08
CA ASP A 2 14.40 -11.90 -1.81
C ASP A 2 13.53 -11.12 -0.83
N ALA A 3 13.68 -9.80 -0.83
CA ALA A 3 12.90 -8.93 0.03
C ALA A 3 11.50 -8.73 -0.56
N PHE A 4 10.49 -8.77 0.30
CA PHE A 4 9.14 -8.37 -0.04
C PHE A 4 8.97 -6.88 0.20
N THR A 5 8.25 -6.24 -0.71
CA THR A 5 7.86 -4.84 -0.64
C THR A 5 6.36 -4.78 -0.41
N MET A 6 5.97 -4.06 0.63
CA MET A 6 4.58 -3.80 0.93
C MET A 6 4.10 -2.56 0.17
N LEU A 7 2.98 -2.67 -0.52
CA LEU A 7 2.25 -1.58 -1.12
C LEU A 7 0.87 -1.47 -0.50
N ILE A 8 0.55 -0.28 0.03
CA ILE A 8 -0.80 0.04 0.53
C ILE A 8 -1.29 1.28 -0.21
N MET A 9 -2.44 1.15 -0.87
CA MET A 9 -3.13 2.23 -1.56
C MET A 9 -4.47 2.50 -0.89
N ALA A 10 -4.64 3.71 -0.38
CA ALA A 10 -5.94 4.15 0.14
C ALA A 10 -6.72 4.89 -0.96
N CYS A 11 -7.97 4.50 -1.14
CA CYS A 11 -8.91 5.11 -2.08
C CYS A 11 -10.13 5.62 -1.32
N VAL A 12 -10.67 6.74 -1.74
CA VAL A 12 -11.92 7.26 -1.17
C VAL A 12 -13.03 6.91 -2.14
N SER A 13 -14.06 6.22 -1.68
CA SER A 13 -15.22 5.84 -2.49
C SER A 13 -15.87 7.09 -3.08
N GLY A 14 -16.05 7.08 -4.40
CA GLY A 14 -16.53 8.22 -5.17
C GLY A 14 -15.44 9.12 -5.76
N GLU A 15 -14.15 8.92 -5.42
CA GLU A 15 -13.04 9.58 -6.12
C GLU A 15 -12.59 8.73 -7.33
N PRO A 16 -12.35 9.34 -8.50
CA PRO A 16 -11.98 8.62 -9.72
C PRO A 16 -10.56 8.03 -9.66
N THR A 17 -9.71 8.54 -8.76
CA THR A 17 -8.33 8.10 -8.59
C THR A 17 -8.04 7.79 -7.12
N CYS A 18 -7.44 6.63 -6.88
CA CYS A 18 -6.87 6.21 -5.59
C CYS A 18 -5.67 7.08 -5.22
N THR A 19 -5.95 8.32 -4.80
CA THR A 19 -4.93 9.37 -4.64
C THR A 19 -4.51 9.53 -3.18
N ALA A 20 -5.14 8.81 -2.23
CA ALA A 20 -5.11 9.23 -0.84
C ALA A 20 -3.78 8.92 -0.13
N SER A 21 -3.08 7.84 -0.51
CA SER A 21 -1.71 7.57 -0.05
C SER A 21 -1.15 6.30 -0.70
N ARG A 22 0.14 6.31 -1.07
CA ARG A 22 0.93 5.12 -1.41
C ARG A 22 2.07 5.01 -0.41
N ILE A 23 2.11 3.92 0.34
CA ILE A 23 3.24 3.59 1.22
C ILE A 23 3.99 2.41 0.60
N SER A 24 5.32 2.55 0.51
CA SER A 24 6.24 1.49 0.11
C SER A 24 7.19 1.26 1.28
N ASP A 25 7.10 0.09 1.91
CA ASP A 25 8.03 -0.32 2.95
C ASP A 25 8.81 -1.53 2.45
N MET A 26 10.14 -1.46 2.54
CA MET A 26 11.08 -2.44 2.01
C MET A 26 11.88 -3.01 3.18
N GLY A 27 12.02 -4.33 3.24
CA GLY A 27 12.83 -4.98 4.28
C GLY A 27 12.23 -6.22 4.90
N PHE A 28 11.05 -6.65 4.44
CA PHE A 28 10.45 -7.91 4.89
C PHE A 28 11.18 -9.08 4.25
N THR A 29 11.64 -10.03 5.06
CA THR A 29 12.29 -11.25 4.60
C THR A 29 11.32 -12.42 4.43
N THR A 30 10.07 -12.28 4.92
CA THR A 30 8.99 -13.26 4.77
C THR A 30 7.67 -12.57 4.43
N LEU A 31 6.77 -13.28 3.74
CA LEU A 31 5.44 -12.80 3.41
C LEU A 31 4.61 -12.49 4.67
N GLU A 32 4.66 -13.37 5.68
CA GLU A 32 3.94 -13.21 6.95
C GLU A 32 4.34 -11.92 7.68
N SER A 33 5.63 -11.55 7.65
CA SER A 33 6.11 -10.31 8.28
C SER A 33 5.57 -9.06 7.55
N CYS A 34 5.42 -9.15 6.23
CA CYS A 34 4.82 -8.09 5.42
C CYS A 34 3.31 -7.98 5.70
N GLU A 35 2.58 -9.10 5.72
CA GLU A 35 1.14 -9.14 6.02
C GLU A 35 0.82 -8.60 7.42
N SER A 36 1.59 -9.00 8.43
CA SER A 36 1.41 -8.48 9.80
C SER A 36 1.58 -6.97 9.86
N ARG A 37 2.40 -6.37 9.00
CA ARG A 37 2.61 -4.92 8.98
C ARG A 37 1.50 -4.17 8.25
N ILE A 38 0.84 -4.81 7.28
CA ILE A 38 -0.30 -4.23 6.56
C ILE A 38 -1.39 -3.80 7.55
N ASP A 39 -1.75 -4.67 8.49
CA ASP A 39 -2.81 -4.39 9.47
C ASP A 39 -2.50 -3.18 10.35
N ASP A 40 -1.25 -3.04 10.80
CA ASP A 40 -0.84 -1.91 11.61
C ASP A 40 -0.93 -0.59 10.84
N ILE A 41 -0.45 -0.58 9.59
CA ILE A 41 -0.46 0.62 8.76
C ILE A 41 -1.88 0.99 8.36
N THR A 42 -2.71 0.04 7.92
CA THR A 42 -4.11 0.30 7.56
C THR A 42 -4.92 0.84 8.74
N LYS A 43 -4.72 0.31 9.96
CA LYS A 43 -5.32 0.85 11.18
C LYS A 43 -4.85 2.28 11.47
N ALA A 44 -3.54 2.53 11.36
CA ALA A 44 -2.98 3.87 11.57
C ALA A 44 -3.52 4.89 10.54
N MET A 45 -3.56 4.52 9.27
CA MET A 45 -4.11 5.35 8.19
C MET A 45 -5.60 5.60 8.38
N THR A 46 -6.37 4.59 8.77
CA THR A 46 -7.81 4.74 9.05
C THR A 46 -8.03 5.76 10.15
N ARG A 47 -7.25 5.70 11.24
CA ARG A 47 -7.30 6.71 12.29
C ARG A 47 -6.94 8.09 11.76
N GLN A 48 -5.87 8.21 10.95
CA GLN A 48 -5.48 9.49 10.36
C GLN A 48 -6.57 10.07 9.46
N PHE A 49 -7.16 9.28 8.55
CA PHE A 49 -8.22 9.76 7.66
C PHE A 49 -9.50 10.12 8.42
N ALA A 50 -9.83 9.42 9.51
CA ALA A 50 -10.95 9.78 10.37
C ALA A 50 -10.80 11.17 11.02
N THR A 51 -9.56 11.67 11.17
CA THR A 51 -9.32 13.05 11.66
C THR A 51 -9.52 14.11 10.59
N ARG A 52 -9.52 13.75 9.30
CA ARG A 52 -9.65 14.71 8.19
C ARG A 52 -11.12 15.01 7.94
N ALA A 53 -11.53 16.27 8.16
CA ALA A 53 -12.92 16.70 7.98
C ALA A 53 -13.44 16.46 6.55
N GLU A 54 -12.58 16.56 5.54
CA GLU A 54 -12.88 16.32 4.12
C GLU A 54 -13.23 14.84 3.79
N LEU A 55 -12.85 13.91 4.66
CA LEU A 55 -13.12 12.48 4.52
C LEU A 55 -14.23 12.01 5.46
N LYS A 56 -14.77 12.91 6.29
CA LYS A 56 -15.85 12.59 7.22
C LYS A 56 -17.12 12.23 6.44
N GLY A 57 -17.60 10.99 6.64
CA GLY A 57 -18.76 10.46 5.92
C GLY A 57 -18.44 9.83 4.56
N LYS A 58 -17.19 9.89 4.10
CA LYS A 58 -16.75 9.15 2.91
C LYS A 58 -16.21 7.77 3.32
N GLN A 59 -16.50 6.74 2.53
CA GLN A 59 -15.94 5.41 2.74
C GLN A 59 -14.53 5.34 2.18
N VAL A 60 -13.54 5.05 3.02
CA VAL A 60 -12.16 4.80 2.57
C VAL A 60 -11.98 3.29 2.37
N THR A 61 -11.53 2.89 1.19
CA THR A 61 -11.15 1.51 0.86
C THR A 61 -9.63 1.42 0.74
N TYR A 62 -9.08 0.23 0.96
CA TYR A 62 -7.64 0.00 0.89
C TYR A 62 -7.36 -1.19 -0.03
N ASP A 63 -6.45 -1.00 -0.97
CA ASP A 63 -5.81 -2.08 -1.73
C ASP A 63 -4.44 -2.34 -1.11
N VAL A 64 -4.18 -3.59 -0.74
CA VAL A 64 -2.97 -3.98 -0.02
C VAL A 64 -2.30 -5.12 -0.78
N SER A 65 -0.98 -5.07 -0.91
CA SER A 65 -0.21 -6.09 -1.61
C SER A 65 1.18 -6.23 -1.02
N CYS A 66 1.59 -7.46 -0.75
CA CYS A 66 2.99 -7.81 -0.50
C CYS A 66 3.56 -8.43 -1.77
N LEU A 67 4.53 -7.77 -2.38
CA LEU A 67 5.10 -8.18 -3.66
C LEU A 67 6.57 -8.50 -3.46
N ASP A 68 7.03 -9.63 -3.98
CA ASP A 68 8.47 -9.83 -4.16
C ASP A 68 9.02 -8.80 -5.16
N LYS A 69 10.36 -8.72 -5.24
CA LYS A 69 11.04 -7.82 -6.16
C LYS A 69 10.44 -7.92 -7.57
N THR A 70 10.42 -9.10 -8.18
CA THR A 70 9.95 -9.33 -9.56
C THR A 70 8.52 -8.84 -9.78
N GLN A 71 7.60 -9.16 -8.87
CA GLN A 71 6.21 -8.73 -8.93
C GLN A 71 6.05 -7.21 -8.79
N LEU A 72 6.88 -6.58 -7.95
CA LEU A 72 6.91 -5.13 -7.80
C LEU A 72 7.30 -4.45 -9.11
N TRP A 73 8.35 -4.93 -9.79
CA TRP A 73 8.78 -4.39 -11.10
C TRP A 73 7.67 -4.49 -12.14
N GLN A 74 7.01 -5.65 -12.22
CA GLN A 74 5.88 -5.86 -13.14
C GLN A 74 4.69 -4.94 -12.83
N LYS A 75 4.29 -4.82 -11.55
CA LYS A 75 3.11 -4.03 -11.15
C LYS A 75 3.34 -2.53 -11.30
N LEU A 76 4.59 -2.07 -11.20
CA LEU A 76 4.95 -0.66 -11.36
C LEU A 76 5.33 -0.27 -12.78
N GLY A 77 5.35 -1.22 -13.72
CA GLY A 77 5.75 -0.97 -15.11
C GLY A 77 7.20 -0.52 -15.26
N ILE A 78 8.04 -0.74 -14.24
CA ILE A 78 9.48 -0.51 -14.36
C ILE A 78 10.01 -1.73 -15.09
N ALA A 79 10.02 -1.66 -16.42
CA ALA A 79 10.79 -2.60 -17.23
C ALA A 79 12.25 -2.49 -16.79
N GLN A 80 12.89 -3.64 -16.63
CA GLN A 80 14.31 -3.80 -16.45
C GLN A 80 15.04 -2.84 -17.41
N SER A 81 15.66 -1.78 -16.89
CA SER A 81 16.81 -1.21 -17.59
C SER A 81 17.96 -2.13 -17.22
N ASP A 82 18.09 -3.20 -18.00
CA ASP A 82 19.29 -4.02 -17.98
C ASP A 82 20.50 -3.11 -18.22
N ILE A 83 21.38 -3.05 -17.24
CA ILE A 83 22.79 -2.69 -17.39
C ILE A 83 23.58 -3.92 -16.97
#